data_AF-A0A832Q3F7-F1
#
_entry.id   AF-A0A832Q3F7-F1
#
_cell.length_a   1.000
_cell.length_b   1.000
_cell.length_c   1.000
_cell.angle_alpha   90.00
_cell.angle_beta   90.00
_cell.angle_gamma   90.00
#
_symmetry.space_group_name_H-M   'P 1'
#
loop_
_entity.id
_entity.type
_entity.pdbx_description
1 polymer ?
#
loop_
_entity_poly.entity_id
_entity_poly.type
_entity_poly.pdbx_seq_one_letter_code
_entity_poly.pdbx_strand_id
1 'polypeptide(L)'
;DYSKIKIAEGKLQLPAEIKMELDDENRAVNFTWEAKIATSQNLAKDNDQINIVAFNVKHNVVDSFSGVAKRSDGNVSVDLLKGWKLDDTHFWVYFSSHSLQMNSESLYCC
;
A
#
# COMPACT_ATOMS: atom_id res chain seq x y z
N ASP A 1 -0.64 6.87 -17.87
CA ASP A 1 -0.40 7.56 -16.59
C ASP A 1 -1.23 6.88 -15.53
N TYR A 2 -0.63 5.94 -14.81
CA TYR A 2 -1.29 5.08 -13.82
C TYR A 2 -1.57 5.82 -12.50
N SER A 3 -0.89 6.94 -12.25
CA SER A 3 -1.11 7.77 -11.06
C SER A 3 -2.52 8.36 -10.97
N LYS A 4 -3.25 8.43 -12.10
CA LYS A 4 -4.63 8.91 -12.17
C LYS A 4 -5.68 7.85 -11.78
N ILE A 5 -5.27 6.60 -11.65
CA ILE A 5 -6.17 5.51 -11.29
C ILE A 5 -6.38 5.56 -9.77
N LYS A 6 -7.63 5.76 -9.35
CA LYS A 6 -8.05 5.64 -7.96
C LYS A 6 -8.63 4.26 -7.73
N ILE A 7 -7.98 3.49 -6.86
CA ILE A 7 -8.46 2.15 -6.48
C ILE A 7 -9.21 2.16 -5.14
N ALA A 8 -9.04 3.22 -4.36
CA ALA A 8 -9.73 3.43 -3.09
C ALA A 8 -9.94 4.93 -2.87
N GLU A 9 -11.04 5.25 -2.17
CA GLU A 9 -11.41 6.60 -1.79
C GLU A 9 -11.89 6.63 -0.35
N GLY A 10 -11.67 7.75 0.33
CA GLY A 10 -12.15 7.95 1.69
C GLY A 10 -11.31 8.91 2.52
N LYS A 11 -11.77 9.11 3.76
CA LYS A 11 -11.25 10.17 4.64
C LYS A 11 -10.23 9.70 5.67
N LEU A 12 -9.89 8.40 5.67
CA LEU A 12 -8.84 7.90 6.55
C LEU A 12 -7.50 8.53 6.13
N GLN A 13 -6.79 9.13 7.08
CA GLN A 13 -5.59 9.89 6.78
C GLN A 13 -4.46 8.97 6.33
N LEU A 14 -3.80 9.26 5.21
CA LEU A 14 -2.57 8.57 4.82
C LEU A 14 -1.40 8.99 5.71
N PRO A 15 -0.36 8.14 5.87
CA PRO A 15 0.96 8.59 6.33
C PRO A 15 1.49 9.72 5.44
N ALA A 16 2.36 10.58 5.99
CA ALA A 16 2.94 11.70 5.24
C ALA A 16 3.81 11.23 4.06
N GLU A 17 4.50 10.10 4.21
CA GLU A 17 5.32 9.47 3.20
C GLU A 17 5.18 7.95 3.29
N ILE A 18 5.16 7.30 2.12
CA ILE A 18 5.28 5.85 1.97
C ILE A 18 6.42 5.63 0.99
N LYS A 19 7.44 4.87 1.41
CA LYS A 19 8.57 4.49 0.56
C LYS A 19 8.40 3.06 0.11
N MET A 20 8.82 2.80 -1.12
CA MET A 20 8.77 1.50 -1.75
C MET A 20 10.18 1.14 -2.24
N GLU A 21 10.66 -0.04 -1.86
CA GLU A 21 11.97 -0.55 -2.25
C GLU A 21 11.83 -1.99 -2.76
N LEU A 22 12.49 -2.29 -3.87
CA LEU A 22 12.53 -3.65 -4.41
C LEU A 22 13.61 -4.46 -3.71
N ASP A 23 13.25 -5.66 -3.28
CA ASP A 23 14.17 -6.69 -2.83
C ASP A 23 14.30 -7.74 -3.93
N ASP A 24 15.30 -7.56 -4.81
CA ASP A 24 15.56 -8.44 -5.94
C ASP A 24 15.98 -9.85 -5.50
N GLU A 25 16.66 -9.98 -4.35
CA GLU A 25 17.14 -11.26 -3.84
C GLU A 25 15.96 -12.14 -3.43
N ASN A 26 14.97 -11.55 -2.76
CA ASN A 26 13.79 -12.25 -2.27
C ASN A 26 12.59 -12.19 -3.25
N ARG A 27 12.68 -11.36 -4.30
CA ARG A 27 11.56 -11.03 -5.21
C ARG A 27 10.37 -10.45 -4.46
N ALA A 28 10.67 -9.57 -3.51
CA ALA A 28 9.68 -8.93 -2.69
C ALA A 28 9.72 -7.41 -2.90
N VAL A 29 8.65 -6.73 -2.52
CA VAL A 29 8.62 -5.27 -2.44
C VAL A 29 8.37 -4.88 -1.00
N ASN A 30 9.28 -4.05 -0.49
CA ASN A 30 9.24 -3.54 0.86
C ASN A 30 8.59 -2.16 0.85
N PHE A 31 7.55 -2.00 1.66
CA PHE A 31 6.89 -0.73 1.90
C PHE A 31 7.22 -0.27 3.31
N THR A 32 7.60 0.99 3.47
CA THR A 32 7.87 1.60 4.78
C THR A 32 7.15 2.95 4.91
N TRP A 33 6.67 3.27 6.10
CA TRP A 33 5.95 4.51 6.38
C TRP A 33 6.14 4.95 7.83
N GLU A 34 5.80 6.21 8.12
CA GLU A 34 5.79 6.72 9.49
C GLU A 34 4.61 6.13 10.28
N ALA A 35 4.91 5.31 11.28
CA ALA A 35 3.92 4.66 12.12
C ALA A 35 3.18 5.64 13.04
N LYS A 36 3.80 6.78 13.40
CA LYS A 36 3.21 7.75 14.32
C LYS A 36 2.07 8.52 13.67
N ILE A 37 0.94 8.55 14.37
CA ILE A 37 -0.24 9.33 13.99
C ILE A 37 -0.15 10.72 14.64
N ALA A 38 -0.21 11.78 13.84
CA ALA A 38 -0.27 13.14 14.36
C ALA A 38 -1.53 13.32 15.25
N THR A 39 -1.34 13.84 16.46
CA THR A 39 -2.16 13.45 17.62
C THR A 39 -3.37 14.34 17.93
N SER A 40 -3.85 15.20 17.04
CA SER A 40 -4.90 16.16 17.45
C SER A 40 -6.33 15.85 16.98
N GLN A 41 -6.59 15.30 15.79
CA GLN A 41 -7.99 15.13 15.29
C GLN A 41 -8.19 14.00 14.23
N ASN A 42 -7.28 13.03 14.12
CA ASN A 42 -7.28 12.10 12.99
C ASN A 42 -8.20 10.88 13.18
N LEU A 43 -8.87 10.44 12.10
CA LEU A 43 -9.67 9.20 12.05
C LEU A 43 -8.78 7.96 12.05
N ALA A 44 -7.52 8.12 11.64
CA ALA A 44 -6.51 7.09 11.62
C ALA A 44 -6.21 6.53 13.02
N LYS A 45 -6.02 5.22 13.10
CA LYS A 45 -5.69 4.47 14.31
C LYS A 45 -4.54 3.52 14.05
N ASP A 46 -3.81 3.19 15.11
CA ASP A 46 -2.64 2.30 15.06
C ASP A 46 -2.97 0.92 14.48
N ASN A 47 -4.20 0.44 14.69
CA ASN A 47 -4.68 -0.86 14.21
C ASN A 47 -5.37 -0.81 12.84
N ASP A 48 -5.36 0.34 12.17
CA ASP A 48 -5.75 0.41 10.76
C ASP A 48 -4.83 -0.48 9.94
N GLN A 49 -5.33 -0.94 8.81
CA GLN A 49 -4.71 -1.96 7.98
C GLN A 49 -4.21 -1.35 6.68
N ILE A 50 -2.99 -1.69 6.28
CA ILE A 50 -2.47 -1.35 4.96
C ILE A 50 -2.92 -2.40 3.94
N ASN A 51 -3.30 -1.94 2.77
CA ASN A 51 -3.64 -2.75 1.61
C ASN A 51 -2.79 -2.31 0.43
N ILE A 52 -2.36 -3.27 -0.38
CA ILE A 52 -1.48 -3.05 -1.53
C ILE A 52 -2.13 -3.71 -2.73
N VAL A 53 -2.13 -3.02 -3.87
CA VAL A 53 -2.54 -3.57 -5.17
C VAL A 53 -1.38 -3.44 -6.13
N ALA A 54 -1.05 -4.54 -6.79
CA ALA A 54 -0.01 -4.61 -7.81
C ALA A 54 -0.62 -4.96 -9.16
N PHE A 55 -0.33 -4.19 -10.21
CA PHE A 55 -0.75 -4.47 -11.58
C PHE A 55 0.45 -4.65 -12.48
N ASN A 56 0.60 -5.85 -13.05
CA ASN A 56 1.64 -6.10 -14.03
C ASN A 56 1.12 -5.91 -15.46
N VAL A 57 1.66 -4.93 -16.17
CA VAL A 57 1.24 -4.55 -17.53
C VAL A 57 1.55 -5.65 -18.54
N LYS A 58 2.74 -6.25 -18.43
CA LYS A 58 3.21 -7.28 -19.35
C LYS A 58 2.36 -8.55 -19.31
N HIS A 59 1.94 -8.96 -18.12
CA HIS A 59 1.10 -10.12 -17.91
C HIS A 59 -0.40 -9.78 -17.93
N ASN A 60 -0.76 -8.50 -17.83
CA ASN A 60 -2.12 -7.99 -17.68
C ASN A 60 -2.87 -8.65 -16.51
N VAL A 61 -2.21 -8.72 -15.35
CA VAL A 61 -2.71 -9.36 -14.13
C VAL A 61 -2.62 -8.39 -12.96
N VAL A 62 -3.64 -8.42 -12.10
CA VAL A 62 -3.68 -7.69 -10.82
C VAL A 62 -3.52 -8.69 -9.69
N ASP A 63 -2.71 -8.33 -8.70
CA ASP A 63 -2.62 -9.03 -7.42
C ASP A 63 -2.91 -8.05 -6.28
N SER A 64 -3.53 -8.53 -5.20
CA SER A 64 -4.04 -7.71 -4.11
C SER A 64 -3.69 -8.30 -2.74
N PHE A 65 -3.03 -7.49 -1.92
CA PHE A 65 -2.60 -7.83 -0.57
C PHE A 65 -3.43 -7.04 0.43
N SER A 66 -4.49 -7.65 0.96
CA SER A 66 -5.42 -7.00 1.89
C SER A 66 -4.99 -7.21 3.34
N GLY A 67 -4.96 -6.12 4.11
CA GLY A 67 -4.64 -6.13 5.54
C GLY A 67 -3.29 -6.76 5.88
N VAL A 68 -2.30 -6.55 5.02
CA VAL A 68 -1.00 -7.24 5.07
C VAL A 68 -0.15 -6.80 6.28
N ALA A 69 -0.39 -5.60 6.82
CA ALA A 69 0.19 -5.13 8.08
C ALA A 69 -0.75 -4.12 8.77
N LYS A 70 -0.46 -3.82 10.04
CA LYS A 70 -1.09 -2.71 10.76
C LYS A 70 -0.33 -1.43 10.49
N ARG A 71 -1.01 -0.30 10.57
CA ARG A 71 -0.40 1.03 10.50
C ARG A 71 0.75 1.18 11.48
N SER A 72 0.58 0.70 12.72
CA SER A 72 1.61 0.78 13.75
C SER A 72 2.89 0.00 13.44
N ASP A 73 2.84 -0.94 12.51
CA ASP A 73 4.01 -1.76 12.17
C ASP A 73 5.06 -0.93 11.39
N GLY A 74 4.63 0.10 10.67
CA GLY A 74 5.51 1.03 9.94
C GLY A 74 6.24 0.42 8.73
N ASN A 75 6.05 -0.87 8.48
CA ASN A 75 6.65 -1.57 7.35
C ASN A 75 5.87 -2.84 7.00
N VAL A 76 6.01 -3.28 5.75
CA VAL A 76 5.59 -4.61 5.29
C VAL A 76 6.40 -5.03 4.06
N SER A 77 6.57 -6.34 3.89
CA SER A 77 7.14 -6.95 2.69
C SER A 77 6.08 -7.81 2.00
N VAL A 78 5.94 -7.68 0.68
CA VAL A 78 5.04 -8.51 -0.13
C VAL A 78 5.81 -9.23 -1.24
N ASP A 79 5.62 -10.54 -1.32
CA ASP A 79 6.21 -11.35 -2.37
C ASP A 79 5.53 -11.07 -3.72
N LEU A 80 6.33 -10.88 -4.77
CA LEU A 80 5.83 -10.78 -6.12
C LEU A 80 5.68 -12.17 -6.76
N LEU A 81 4.67 -12.29 -7.62
CA LEU A 81 4.50 -13.49 -8.44
C LEU A 81 5.74 -13.74 -9.32
N LYS A 82 6.08 -15.01 -9.50
CA LYS A 82 7.28 -15.40 -10.25
C LYS A 82 7.26 -14.81 -11.66
N GLY A 83 8.32 -14.07 -12.01
CA GLY A 83 8.50 -13.48 -13.33
C GLY A 83 8.03 -12.03 -13.45
N TRP A 84 7.38 -11.50 -12.41
CA TRP A 84 7.08 -10.07 -12.32
C TRP A 84 8.36 -9.28 -12.09
N LYS A 85 8.43 -8.12 -12.73
CA LYS A 85 9.53 -7.15 -12.63
C LYS A 85 8.95 -5.80 -12.26
N LEU A 86 9.72 -4.99 -11.54
CA LEU A 86 9.28 -3.66 -11.12
C LEU A 86 8.95 -2.75 -12.31
N ASP A 87 9.77 -2.78 -13.37
CA ASP A 87 9.56 -1.97 -14.58
C ASP A 87 8.22 -2.25 -15.29
N ASP A 88 7.67 -3.45 -15.09
CA ASP A 88 6.40 -3.90 -15.67
C ASP A 88 5.24 -3.83 -14.67
N THR A 89 5.49 -3.40 -13.42
CA THR A 89 4.53 -3.51 -12.31
C THR A 89 4.24 -2.16 -11.67
N HIS A 90 2.95 -1.88 -11.51
CA HIS A 90 2.45 -0.69 -10.86
C HIS A 90 1.86 -0.99 -9.49
N PHE A 91 2.09 -0.12 -8.51
CA PHE A 91 1.65 -0.31 -7.14
C PHE A 91 0.79 0.84 -6.64
N TRP A 92 -0.28 0.48 -5.94
CA TRP A 92 -1.09 1.40 -5.16
C TRP A 92 -1.19 0.91 -3.73
N VAL A 93 -1.18 1.87 -2.80
CA VAL A 93 -1.34 1.63 -1.37
C VAL A 93 -2.54 2.41 -0.87
N TYR A 94 -3.34 1.79 -0.01
CA TYR A 94 -4.38 2.49 0.74
C TYR A 94 -4.56 1.85 2.12
N PHE A 95 -5.15 2.59 3.04
CA PHE A 95 -5.45 2.11 4.39
C PHE A 95 -6.94 1.87 4.55
N SER A 96 -7.29 0.84 5.31
CA SER A 96 -8.64 0.59 5.79
C SER A 96 -8.67 0.69 7.31
N SER A 97 -9.77 1.19 7.87
CA SER A 97 -9.95 1.15 9.33
C SER A 97 -9.99 -0.30 9.81
N HIS A 98 -9.64 -0.54 11.06
CA HIS A 98 -9.74 -1.91 11.62
C HIS A 98 -11.15 -2.51 11.50
N SER A 99 -12.19 -1.66 11.53
CA SER A 99 -13.59 -2.05 11.32
C SER A 99 -13.98 -2.27 9.85
N LEU A 100 -13.08 -1.99 8.91
CA LEU A 100 -13.28 -2.02 7.45
C LEU A 100 -14.39 -1.08 6.93
N GLN A 101 -14.81 -0.10 7.75
CA GLN A 101 -15.88 0.84 7.39
C GLN A 101 -15.38 2.13 6.74
N MET A 102 -14.07 2.41 6.83
CA MET A 102 -13.45 3.58 6.24
C MET A 102 -12.22 3.18 5.46
N ASN A 103 -11.98 3.85 4.34
CA ASN A 103 -10.74 3.78 3.59
C ASN A 103 -10.06 5.16 3.55
N SER A 104 -8.80 5.16 3.18
CA SER A 104 -8.11 6.35 2.68
C SER A 104 -8.29 6.47 1.16
N GLU A 105 -7.89 7.61 0.61
CA GLU A 105 -7.50 7.65 -0.80
C GLU A 105 -6.36 6.66 -1.08
N SER A 106 -6.30 6.15 -2.32
CA SER A 106 -5.15 5.36 -2.78
C SER A 106 -3.99 6.25 -3.23
N LEU A 107 -2.78 5.85 -2.87
CA LEU A 107 -1.53 6.45 -3.32
C LEU A 107 -0.84 5.55 -4.34
N TYR A 108 -0.50 6.09 -5.51
CA TYR A 108 0.34 5.42 -6.50
C TYR A 108 1.82 5.53 -6.11
N CYS A 109 2.57 4.42 -6.14
CA CYS A 109 3.96 4.35 -5.67
C CYS A 109 4.98 4.18 -6.81
N CYS A 110 4.70 3.32 -7.79
CA CYS A 110 5.42 3.23 -9.07
C CYS A 110 4.56 2.51 -10.09
#